data_AF-A0A7D9HN04-F1
#
_entry.id   AF-A0A7D9HN04-F1
#
_cell.length_a   1.000
_cell.length_b   1.000
_cell.length_c   1.000
_cell.angle_alpha   90.00
_cell.angle_beta   90.00
_cell.angle_gamma   90.00
#
_symmetry.space_group_name_H-M   'P 1'
#
loop_
_entity.id
_entity.type
_entity.pdbx_description
1 polymer ?
#
loop_
_entity_poly.entity_id
_entity_poly.type
_entity_poly.pdbx_seq_one_letter_code
_entity_poly.pdbx_strand_id
1 'polypeptide(L)'
;MLSAEYILLLLFLSISNLRLWFYVGSLNSYLEFMSGNDMDTVSHYTNWFGIIQFAGFFFAPVVGFVMDWKPKKKRNEKTDIGFVFGFLLTSFVGLVLNILVLVPSLPVQYASFVVQVVFRAFLYSVYAAFILHKFPLVHFGRLFGVGHIISSVIGATQYGLFIIAEDTLEKDPFWVNVGLLVLCLFLNILPAYLWFKEARQDRQKKRSGVKRIVIR
;
A
#
# COMPACT_ATOMS: atom_id res chain seq x y z
N MET A 1 12.09 -20.76 8.56
CA MET A 1 11.47 -19.88 9.58
C MET A 1 10.95 -18.64 8.86
N LEU A 2 9.66 -18.61 8.50
CA LEU A 2 9.03 -17.36 8.03
C LEU A 2 9.16 -16.35 9.18
N SER A 3 9.97 -15.31 9.01
CA SER A 3 10.07 -14.23 10.01
C SER A 3 8.68 -13.62 10.19
N ALA A 4 8.28 -13.31 11.43
CA ALA A 4 7.02 -12.62 11.72
C ALA A 4 6.87 -11.32 10.91
N GLU A 5 8.00 -10.70 10.55
CA GLU A 5 8.07 -9.52 9.69
C GLU A 5 7.57 -9.79 8.27
N TYR A 6 7.87 -10.97 7.72
CA TYR A 6 7.40 -11.35 6.38
C TYR A 6 5.90 -11.63 6.38
N ILE A 7 5.35 -12.25 7.44
CA ILE A 7 3.89 -12.44 7.56
C ILE A 7 3.17 -11.09 7.66
N LEU A 8 3.69 -10.16 8.47
CA LEU A 8 3.14 -8.81 8.58
C LEU A 8 3.20 -8.05 7.26
N LEU A 9 4.30 -8.18 6.53
CA LEU A 9 4.46 -7.63 5.19
C LEU A 9 3.44 -8.21 4.21
N LEU A 10 3.25 -9.54 4.23
CA LEU A 10 2.28 -10.22 3.37
C LEU A 10 0.85 -9.78 3.67
N LEU A 11 0.48 -9.63 4.95
CA LEU A 11 -0.82 -9.11 5.34
C LEU A 11 -1.01 -7.68 4.83
N PHE A 12 -0.01 -6.81 5.07
CA PHE A 12 -0.04 -5.43 4.58
C PHE A 12 -0.19 -5.36 3.04
N LEU A 13 0.58 -6.17 2.30
CA LEU A 13 0.51 -6.27 0.85
C LEU A 13 -0.88 -6.76 0.40
N SER A 14 -1.38 -7.84 1.00
CA SER A 14 -2.64 -8.49 0.59
C SER A 14 -3.82 -7.55 0.74
N ILE A 15 -3.92 -6.84 1.87
CA ILE A 15 -5.01 -5.91 2.13
C ILE A 15 -4.89 -4.66 1.26
N SER A 16 -3.67 -4.13 1.08
CA SER A 16 -3.46 -2.98 0.20
C SER A 16 -3.79 -3.32 -1.26
N ASN A 17 -3.47 -4.53 -1.71
CA ASN A 17 -3.87 -5.05 -3.02
C ASN A 17 -5.38 -5.20 -3.13
N LEU A 18 -6.05 -5.74 -2.11
CA LEU A 18 -7.51 -5.84 -2.09
C LEU A 18 -8.17 -4.46 -2.27
N ARG A 19 -7.66 -3.42 -1.59
CA ARG A 19 -8.16 -2.04 -1.77
C ARG A 19 -7.91 -1.50 -3.18
N LEU A 20 -6.71 -1.73 -3.72
CA LEU A 20 -6.36 -1.30 -5.08
C LEU A 20 -7.25 -1.96 -6.13
N TRP A 21 -7.49 -3.26 -6.00
CA TRP A 21 -8.31 -3.99 -6.95
C TRP A 21 -9.79 -3.66 -6.81
N PHE A 22 -10.29 -3.53 -5.58
CA PHE A 22 -11.65 -3.07 -5.35
C PHE A 22 -11.89 -1.69 -5.95
N TYR A 23 -10.95 -0.75 -5.78
CA TYR A 23 -11.05 0.59 -6.38
C TYR A 23 -11.14 0.52 -7.90
N VAL A 24 -10.27 -0.26 -8.55
CA VAL A 24 -10.29 -0.42 -10.01
C VAL A 24 -11.59 -1.09 -10.48
N GLY A 25 -12.06 -2.12 -9.78
CA GLY A 25 -13.26 -2.86 -10.17
C GLY A 25 -14.55 -2.07 -9.93
N SER A 26 -14.63 -1.23 -8.89
CA SER A 26 -15.78 -0.35 -8.64
C SER A 26 -15.74 0.97 -9.41
N LEU A 27 -14.62 1.30 -10.09
CA LEU A 27 -14.41 2.61 -10.68
C LEU A 27 -15.51 2.97 -11.69
N ASN A 28 -15.85 2.07 -12.61
CA ASN A 28 -16.86 2.34 -13.63
C ASN A 28 -18.23 2.57 -13.00
N SER A 29 -18.66 1.70 -12.08
CA SER A 29 -19.93 1.85 -11.34
C SER A 29 -19.97 3.15 -10.54
N TYR A 30 -18.82 3.57 -9.98
CA TYR A 30 -18.72 4.82 -9.22
C TYR A 30 -18.83 6.05 -10.12
N LEU A 31 -18.16 6.03 -11.28
CA LEU A 31 -18.27 7.09 -12.28
C LEU A 31 -19.69 7.17 -12.87
N GLU A 32 -20.33 6.02 -13.09
CA GLU A 32 -21.72 5.93 -13.58
C GLU A 32 -22.70 6.57 -12.57
N PHE A 33 -22.54 6.24 -11.28
CA PHE A 33 -23.33 6.85 -10.21
C PHE A 33 -23.13 8.37 -10.13
N MET A 34 -21.89 8.87 -10.21
CA MET A 34 -21.59 10.31 -10.12
C MET A 34 -21.95 11.11 -11.38
N SER A 35 -21.99 10.47 -12.54
CA SER A 35 -22.33 11.12 -13.83
C SER A 35 -23.82 11.07 -14.16
N GLY A 36 -24.64 10.39 -13.35
CA GLY A 36 -26.06 10.22 -13.62
C GLY A 36 -26.34 9.30 -14.83
N ASN A 37 -25.53 8.24 -14.99
CA ASN A 37 -25.55 7.30 -16.12
C ASN A 37 -25.11 7.89 -17.48
N ASP A 38 -24.34 8.98 -17.50
CA ASP A 38 -23.75 9.51 -18.74
C ASP A 38 -22.50 8.71 -19.14
N MET A 39 -22.67 7.81 -20.12
CA MET A 39 -21.60 6.93 -20.59
C MET A 39 -20.44 7.66 -21.26
N ASP A 40 -20.66 8.84 -21.86
CA ASP A 40 -19.60 9.60 -22.50
C ASP A 40 -18.62 10.15 -21.45
N THR A 41 -19.16 10.69 -20.35
CA THR A 41 -18.38 11.12 -19.20
C THR A 41 -17.64 9.93 -18.56
N VAL A 42 -18.31 8.79 -18.32
CA VAL A 42 -17.66 7.59 -17.75
C VAL A 42 -16.49 7.14 -18.61
N SER A 43 -16.70 7.02 -19.93
CA SER A 43 -15.67 6.61 -20.89
C SER A 43 -14.47 7.57 -20.88
N HIS A 44 -14.73 8.88 -20.83
CA HIS A 44 -13.69 9.90 -20.74
C HIS A 44 -12.80 9.71 -19.49
N TYR A 45 -13.42 9.56 -18.32
CA TYR A 45 -12.68 9.37 -17.06
C TYR A 45 -11.94 8.03 -17.01
N THR A 46 -12.53 6.95 -17.53
CA THR A 46 -11.88 5.64 -17.59
C THR A 46 -10.68 5.63 -18.54
N ASN A 47 -10.77 6.33 -19.67
CA ASN A 47 -9.63 6.50 -20.58
C ASN A 47 -8.48 7.27 -19.91
N TRP A 48 -8.78 8.37 -19.21
CA TRP A 48 -7.80 9.11 -18.43
C TRP A 48 -7.16 8.27 -17.32
N PHE A 49 -7.97 7.48 -16.62
CA PHE A 49 -7.47 6.54 -15.62
C PHE A 49 -6.47 5.56 -16.24
N GLY A 50 -6.78 5.02 -17.42
CA GLY A 50 -5.88 4.16 -18.19
C GLY A 50 -4.54 4.84 -18.51
N ILE A 51 -4.56 6.09 -18.98
CA ILE A 51 -3.35 6.87 -19.29
C ILE A 51 -2.52 7.11 -18.02
N ILE A 52 -3.15 7.54 -16.93
CA ILE A 52 -2.48 7.83 -15.65
C ILE A 52 -1.83 6.57 -15.07
N GLN A 53 -2.41 5.39 -15.28
CA GLN A 53 -1.81 4.13 -14.83
C GLN A 53 -0.41 3.88 -15.39
N PHE A 54 -0.12 4.31 -16.61
CA PHE A 54 1.23 4.18 -17.20
C PHE A 54 2.23 5.17 -16.58
N ALA A 55 1.77 6.30 -16.05
CA ALA A 55 2.63 7.27 -15.37
C ALA A 55 3.21 6.75 -14.04
N GLY A 56 2.72 5.60 -13.52
CA GLY A 56 3.20 4.98 -12.29
C GLY A 56 4.71 4.68 -12.27
N PHE A 57 5.31 4.46 -13.44
CA PHE A 57 6.75 4.20 -13.56
C PHE A 57 7.60 5.35 -13.02
N PHE A 58 7.17 6.60 -13.17
CA PHE A 58 7.92 7.77 -12.70
C PHE A 58 7.96 7.89 -11.17
N PHE A 59 7.01 7.29 -10.47
CA PHE A 59 6.94 7.36 -9.01
C PHE A 59 7.78 6.27 -8.32
N ALA A 60 8.09 5.17 -9.00
CA ALA A 60 8.89 4.08 -8.43
C ALA A 60 10.34 4.51 -8.03
N PRO A 61 11.06 5.35 -8.82
CA PRO A 61 12.36 5.87 -8.39
C PRO A 61 12.28 6.77 -7.15
N VAL A 62 11.20 7.53 -6.99
CA VAL A 62 11.03 8.48 -5.87
C VAL A 62 11.00 7.73 -4.54
N VAL A 63 10.22 6.65 -4.46
CA VAL A 63 10.17 5.81 -3.25
C VAL A 63 11.47 5.06 -3.03
N GLY A 64 12.13 4.57 -4.09
CA GLY A 64 13.46 3.97 -3.98
C GLY A 64 14.47 4.91 -3.34
N PHE A 65 14.49 6.17 -3.78
CA PHE A 65 15.35 7.21 -3.20
C PHE A 65 15.04 7.47 -1.72
N VAL A 66 13.76 7.51 -1.33
CA VAL A 66 13.35 7.66 0.08
C VAL A 66 13.81 6.46 0.92
N MET A 67 13.74 5.24 0.39
CA MET A 67 14.17 4.03 1.09
C MET A 67 15.69 3.91 1.21
N ASP A 68 16.42 4.39 0.20
CA ASP A 68 17.89 4.43 0.19
C ASP A 68 18.45 5.58 1.03
N TRP A 69 17.60 6.50 1.49
CA TRP A 69 18.01 7.60 2.36
C TRP A 69 18.53 7.08 3.71
N LYS A 70 19.81 7.37 3.98
CA LYS A 70 20.46 7.04 5.26
C LYS A 70 20.83 8.30 6.03
N PRO A 71 20.47 8.42 7.32
CA PRO A 71 20.91 9.53 8.13
C PRO A 71 22.45 9.51 8.29
N LYS A 72 23.09 10.67 8.08
CA LYS A 72 24.57 10.84 8.09
C LYS A 72 25.27 10.21 9.30
N LYS A 73 24.60 10.15 10.46
CA LYS A 73 25.13 9.60 11.73
C LYS A 73 25.19 8.07 11.80
N LYS A 74 24.50 7.34 10.89
CA LYS A 74 24.41 5.87 10.88
C LYS A 74 24.79 5.24 9.53
N ARG A 75 25.60 5.93 8.72
CA ARG A 75 25.96 5.53 7.33
C ARG A 75 26.57 4.11 7.22
N ASN A 76 27.22 3.61 8.28
CA ASN A 76 27.86 2.28 8.33
C ASN A 76 27.05 1.21 9.09
N GLU A 77 25.84 1.52 9.55
CA GLU A 77 25.00 0.57 10.29
C GLU A 77 23.87 0.05 9.38
N LYS A 78 23.57 -1.25 9.44
CA LYS A 78 22.38 -1.82 8.78
C LYS A 78 21.14 -1.32 9.52
N THR A 79 20.66 -0.13 9.14
CA THR A 79 19.45 0.47 9.71
C THR A 79 18.26 0.27 8.79
N ASP A 80 17.18 -0.30 9.34
CA ASP A 80 15.89 -0.49 8.64
C ASP A 80 15.06 0.81 8.54
N ILE A 81 15.60 1.94 9.03
CA ILE A 81 14.90 3.24 9.15
C ILE A 81 14.34 3.73 7.80
N GLY A 82 15.09 3.60 6.70
CA GLY A 82 14.63 4.02 5.37
C GLY A 82 13.44 3.18 4.87
N PHE A 83 13.42 1.88 5.16
CA PHE A 83 12.28 1.01 4.87
C PHE A 83 11.06 1.42 5.66
N VAL A 84 11.23 1.69 6.95
CA VAL A 84 10.15 2.15 7.82
C VAL A 84 9.56 3.47 7.34
N PHE A 85 10.38 4.43 6.91
CA PHE A 85 9.91 5.66 6.27
C PHE A 85 9.16 5.38 4.96
N GLY A 86 9.65 4.45 4.14
CA GLY A 86 8.95 3.97 2.95
C GLY A 86 7.57 3.41 3.27
N PHE A 87 7.45 2.53 4.27
CA PHE A 87 6.15 2.00 4.73
C PHE A 87 5.22 3.09 5.23
N LEU A 88 5.71 4.02 6.05
CA LEU A 88 4.90 5.16 6.53
C LEU A 88 4.41 6.05 5.38
N LEU A 89 5.28 6.31 4.40
CA LEU A 89 4.92 7.10 3.24
C LEU A 89 3.84 6.39 2.41
N THR A 90 4.02 5.09 2.13
CA THR A 90 3.00 4.27 1.46
C THR A 90 1.67 4.30 2.22
N SER A 91 1.72 4.12 3.54
CA SER A 91 0.57 4.23 4.43
C SER A 91 -0.14 5.58 4.32
N PHE A 92 0.61 6.68 4.37
CA PHE A 92 0.06 8.04 4.23
C PHE A 92 -0.63 8.24 2.87
N VAL A 93 0.00 7.83 1.77
CA VAL A 93 -0.61 7.93 0.43
C VAL A 93 -1.89 7.07 0.36
N GLY A 94 -1.89 5.89 0.98
CA GLY A 94 -3.08 5.05 1.09
C GLY A 94 -4.21 5.71 1.87
N LEU A 95 -3.91 6.44 2.96
CA LEU A 95 -4.91 7.21 3.70
C LEU A 95 -5.50 8.35 2.88
N VAL A 96 -4.66 9.08 2.13
CA VAL A 96 -5.10 10.12 1.21
C VAL A 96 -6.05 9.54 0.17
N LEU A 97 -5.69 8.40 -0.46
CA LEU A 97 -6.57 7.72 -1.40
C LEU A 97 -7.93 7.38 -0.76
N ASN A 98 -7.91 6.83 0.45
CA ASN A 98 -9.12 6.47 1.17
C ASN A 98 -10.04 7.69 1.35
N ILE A 99 -9.51 8.83 1.79
CA ILE A 99 -10.29 10.06 1.97
C ILE A 99 -10.81 10.60 0.65
N LEU A 100 -9.99 10.63 -0.41
CA LEU A 100 -10.39 11.15 -1.72
C LEU A 100 -11.53 10.35 -2.36
N VAL A 101 -11.52 9.02 -2.18
CA VAL A 101 -12.56 8.13 -2.71
C VAL A 101 -13.90 8.27 -1.96
N LEU A 102 -13.91 8.84 -0.76
CA LEU A 102 -15.15 9.13 -0.03
C LEU A 102 -15.90 10.36 -0.56
N VAL A 103 -15.25 11.23 -1.32
CA VAL A 103 -15.86 12.46 -1.84
C VAL A 103 -16.50 12.16 -3.20
N PRO A 104 -17.85 12.13 -3.31
CA PRO A 104 -18.55 11.86 -4.56
C PRO A 104 -18.54 13.10 -5.46
N SER A 105 -17.37 13.40 -6.03
CA SER A 105 -17.21 14.48 -7.00
C SER A 105 -16.30 14.05 -8.15
N LEU A 106 -16.76 14.31 -9.38
CA LEU A 106 -16.06 13.96 -10.61
C LEU A 106 -14.67 14.63 -10.71
N PRO A 107 -14.47 15.92 -10.37
CA PRO A 107 -13.14 16.54 -10.46
C PRO A 107 -12.11 15.94 -9.51
N VAL A 108 -12.52 15.51 -8.31
CA VAL A 108 -11.64 14.90 -7.31
C VAL A 108 -11.15 13.51 -7.77
N GLN A 109 -11.88 12.84 -8.67
CA GLN A 109 -11.46 11.54 -9.18
C GLN A 109 -10.13 11.58 -9.93
N TYR A 110 -9.82 12.65 -10.66
CA TYR A 110 -8.50 12.78 -11.28
C TYR A 110 -7.38 12.75 -10.23
N ALA A 111 -7.58 13.39 -9.08
CA ALA A 111 -6.64 13.31 -7.96
C ALA A 111 -6.59 11.89 -7.38
N SER A 112 -7.74 11.23 -7.23
CA SER A 112 -7.81 9.83 -6.78
C SER A 112 -7.03 8.89 -7.70
N PHE A 113 -7.10 9.08 -9.02
CA PHE A 113 -6.36 8.28 -10.00
C PHE A 113 -4.85 8.43 -9.82
N VAL A 114 -4.36 9.66 -9.69
CA VAL A 114 -2.94 9.92 -9.49
C VAL A 114 -2.49 9.31 -8.16
N VAL A 115 -3.21 9.56 -7.06
CA VAL A 115 -2.87 9.03 -5.74
C VAL A 115 -2.92 7.50 -5.72
N GLN A 116 -3.88 6.88 -6.41
CA GLN A 116 -3.97 5.42 -6.54
C GLN A 116 -2.74 4.84 -7.23
N VAL A 117 -2.30 5.46 -8.32
CA VAL A 117 -1.13 5.01 -9.07
C VAL A 117 0.15 5.18 -8.26
N VAL A 118 0.29 6.28 -7.53
CA VAL A 118 1.40 6.52 -6.59
C VAL A 118 1.39 5.48 -5.47
N PHE A 119 0.23 5.22 -4.85
CA PHE A 119 0.08 4.22 -3.79
C PHE A 119 0.52 2.84 -4.27
N ARG A 120 0.06 2.44 -5.47
CA ARG A 120 0.43 1.16 -6.10
C ARG A 120 1.94 1.06 -6.35
N ALA A 121 2.54 2.10 -6.92
CA ALA A 121 3.98 2.11 -7.18
C ALA A 121 4.77 1.97 -5.87
N PHE A 122 4.39 2.72 -4.83
CA PHE A 122 5.07 2.69 -3.54
C PHE A 122 4.92 1.35 -2.84
N LEU A 123 3.72 0.76 -2.85
CA LEU A 123 3.45 -0.55 -2.26
C LEU A 123 4.38 -1.63 -2.81
N TYR A 124 4.48 -1.73 -4.15
CA TYR A 124 5.27 -2.76 -4.79
C TYR A 124 6.78 -2.51 -4.67
N SER A 125 7.22 -1.25 -4.78
CA SER A 125 8.62 -0.88 -4.58
C SER A 125 9.09 -1.20 -3.15
N VAL A 126 8.31 -0.82 -2.14
CA VAL A 126 8.64 -1.08 -0.73
C VAL A 126 8.66 -2.58 -0.44
N TYR A 127 7.69 -3.33 -0.96
CA TYR A 127 7.63 -4.79 -0.83
C TYR A 127 8.84 -5.48 -1.45
N ALA A 128 9.17 -5.14 -2.71
CA ALA A 128 10.31 -5.73 -3.42
C ALA A 128 11.63 -5.43 -2.69
N ALA A 129 11.85 -4.16 -2.34
CA ALA A 129 13.08 -3.74 -1.65
C ALA A 129 13.21 -4.42 -0.27
N PHE A 130 12.12 -4.60 0.47
CA PHE A 130 12.15 -5.29 1.76
C PHE A 130 12.58 -6.76 1.63
N ILE A 131 12.06 -7.47 0.63
CA ILE A 131 12.47 -8.87 0.38
C ILE A 131 13.95 -8.94 0.03
N LEU A 132 14.43 -8.05 -0.85
CA LEU A 132 15.84 -7.97 -1.24
C LEU A 132 16.76 -7.63 -0.05
N HIS A 133 16.26 -6.88 0.93
CA HIS A 133 17.02 -6.52 2.12
C HIS A 133 17.12 -7.66 3.14
N LYS A 134 16.00 -8.35 3.39
CA LYS A 134 15.91 -9.37 4.47
C LYS A 134 16.25 -10.79 4.01
N PHE A 135 16.14 -11.10 2.72
CA PHE A 135 16.35 -12.44 2.18
C PHE A 135 17.43 -12.48 1.09
N PRO A 136 18.16 -13.61 0.94
CA PRO A 136 19.11 -13.78 -0.14
C PRO A 136 18.44 -13.66 -1.51
N LEU A 137 19.14 -13.07 -2.49
CA LEU A 137 18.65 -12.84 -3.86
C LEU A 137 18.15 -14.12 -4.55
N VAL A 138 18.75 -15.28 -4.22
CA VAL A 138 18.39 -16.59 -4.78
C VAL A 138 16.92 -16.96 -4.50
N HIS A 139 16.35 -16.48 -3.39
CA HIS A 139 14.95 -16.77 -3.03
C HIS A 139 13.98 -15.63 -3.36
N PHE A 140 14.46 -14.51 -3.90
CA PHE A 140 13.64 -13.33 -4.18
C PHE A 140 12.42 -13.67 -5.03
N GLY A 141 12.61 -14.32 -6.19
CA GLY A 141 11.51 -14.64 -7.11
C GLY A 141 10.47 -15.57 -6.48
N ARG A 142 10.90 -16.54 -5.66
CA ARG A 142 9.99 -17.47 -4.97
C ARG A 142 9.14 -16.75 -3.92
N LEU A 143 9.77 -15.93 -3.07
CA LEU A 143 9.07 -15.16 -2.04
C LEU A 143 8.15 -14.10 -2.64
N PHE A 144 8.65 -13.37 -3.64
CA PHE A 144 7.88 -12.35 -4.34
C PHE A 144 6.61 -12.94 -4.98
N GLY A 145 6.75 -14.08 -5.68
CA GLY A 145 5.65 -14.78 -6.33
C GLY A 145 4.66 -15.37 -5.33
N VAL A 146 5.14 -16.09 -4.30
CA VAL A 146 4.27 -16.65 -3.25
C VAL A 146 3.45 -15.57 -2.56
N GLY A 147 4.07 -14.42 -2.26
CA GLY A 147 3.34 -13.32 -1.64
C GLY A 147 2.26 -12.71 -2.52
N HIS A 148 2.48 -12.64 -3.84
CA HIS A 148 1.45 -12.22 -4.78
C HIS A 148 0.34 -13.26 -4.91
N ILE A 149 0.65 -14.56 -4.95
CA ILE A 149 -0.37 -15.61 -4.99
C ILE A 149 -1.28 -15.53 -3.77
N ILE A 150 -0.70 -15.40 -2.57
CA ILE A 150 -1.48 -15.24 -1.33
C ILE A 150 -2.33 -13.97 -1.40
N SER A 151 -1.74 -12.86 -1.84
CA SER A 151 -2.47 -11.60 -2.04
C SER A 151 -3.61 -11.74 -3.04
N SER A 152 -3.44 -12.53 -4.10
CA SER A 152 -4.47 -12.77 -5.11
C SER A 152 -5.62 -13.61 -4.59
N VAL A 153 -5.33 -14.64 -3.79
CA VAL A 153 -6.38 -15.46 -3.15
C VAL A 153 -7.24 -14.61 -2.22
N ILE A 154 -6.61 -13.75 -1.41
CA ILE A 154 -7.33 -12.79 -0.55
C ILE A 154 -8.04 -11.73 -1.40
N GLY A 155 -7.38 -11.27 -2.46
CA GLY A 155 -7.93 -10.29 -3.39
C GLY A 155 -9.17 -10.79 -4.13
N ALA A 156 -9.31 -12.10 -4.35
CA ALA A 156 -10.52 -12.70 -4.92
C ALA A 156 -11.77 -12.47 -4.04
N THR A 157 -11.59 -12.24 -2.72
CA THR A 157 -12.69 -11.84 -1.85
C THR A 157 -13.35 -10.53 -2.31
N GLN A 158 -12.67 -9.70 -3.10
CA GLN A 158 -13.26 -8.48 -3.68
C GLN A 158 -14.56 -8.73 -4.45
N TYR A 159 -14.71 -9.89 -5.12
CA TYR A 159 -15.91 -10.20 -5.89
C TYR A 159 -17.12 -10.36 -4.97
N GLY A 160 -16.93 -10.96 -3.79
CA GLY A 160 -17.96 -11.00 -2.76
C GLY A 160 -18.31 -9.61 -2.24
N LEU A 161 -17.32 -8.73 -2.08
CA LEU A 161 -17.58 -7.34 -1.70
C LEU A 161 -18.36 -6.58 -2.78
N PHE A 162 -18.10 -6.83 -4.07
CA PHE A 162 -18.88 -6.22 -5.16
C PHE A 162 -20.34 -6.66 -5.15
N ILE A 163 -20.60 -7.96 -4.98
CA ILE A 163 -21.97 -8.48 -4.89
C ILE A 163 -22.72 -7.83 -3.73
N ILE A 164 -22.10 -7.73 -2.55
CA ILE A 164 -22.71 -7.07 -1.39
C ILE A 164 -22.96 -5.58 -1.65
N ALA A 165 -22.01 -4.91 -2.32
CA ALA A 165 -22.11 -3.50 -2.66
C ALA A 165 -23.26 -3.21 -3.64
N GLU A 166 -23.45 -4.08 -4.63
CA GLU A 166 -24.37 -3.87 -5.73
C GLU A 166 -25.79 -4.38 -5.41
N ASP A 167 -25.91 -5.48 -4.67
CA ASP A 167 -27.18 -6.18 -4.43
C ASP A 167 -27.91 -5.71 -3.17
N THR A 168 -27.18 -5.33 -2.10
CA THR A 168 -27.78 -4.99 -0.80
C THR A 168 -27.89 -3.47 -0.54
N LEU A 169 -27.16 -2.65 -1.31
CA LEU A 169 -26.90 -1.25 -0.97
C LEU A 169 -27.38 -0.23 -2.02
N GLU A 170 -28.40 -0.56 -2.81
CA GLU A 170 -29.09 0.36 -3.74
C GLU A 170 -28.13 1.19 -4.63
N LYS A 171 -26.98 0.62 -5.01
CA LYS A 171 -25.91 1.29 -5.77
C LYS A 171 -25.27 2.50 -5.08
N ASP A 172 -25.34 2.63 -3.75
CA ASP A 172 -24.57 3.64 -3.01
C ASP A 172 -23.24 3.03 -2.49
N PRO A 173 -22.11 3.24 -3.20
CA PRO A 173 -20.83 2.63 -2.85
C PRO A 173 -20.18 3.27 -1.62
N PHE A 174 -20.82 4.26 -1.00
CA PHE A 174 -20.29 4.99 0.15
C PHE A 174 -19.99 4.07 1.34
N TRP A 175 -20.95 3.25 1.77
CA TRP A 175 -20.80 2.40 2.97
C TRP A 175 -19.78 1.28 2.81
N VAL A 176 -19.65 0.74 1.59
CA VAL A 176 -18.64 -0.29 1.29
C VAL A 176 -17.25 0.33 1.27
N ASN A 177 -17.12 1.54 0.73
CA ASN A 177 -15.90 2.31 0.83
C ASN A 177 -15.55 2.69 2.27
N VAL A 178 -16.54 3.01 3.11
CA VAL A 178 -16.35 3.25 4.55
C VAL A 178 -15.91 1.98 5.27
N GLY A 179 -16.51 0.81 4.99
CA GLY A 179 -16.07 -0.48 5.55
C GLY A 179 -14.65 -0.84 5.17
N LEU A 180 -14.29 -0.69 3.89
CA LEU A 180 -12.92 -0.87 3.39
C LEU A 180 -11.94 0.16 3.95
N LEU A 181 -12.39 1.40 4.17
CA LEU A 181 -11.60 2.48 4.77
C LEU A 181 -11.34 2.19 6.25
N VAL A 182 -12.32 1.70 7.00
CA VAL A 182 -12.16 1.28 8.40
C VAL A 182 -11.20 0.08 8.49
N LEU A 183 -11.32 -0.89 7.58
CA LEU A 183 -10.40 -2.03 7.50
C LEU A 183 -8.96 -1.57 7.16
N CYS A 184 -8.81 -0.68 6.19
CA CYS A 184 -7.52 -0.10 5.81
C CYS A 184 -6.92 0.81 6.91
N LEU A 185 -7.74 1.52 7.68
CA LEU A 185 -7.32 2.33 8.83
C LEU A 185 -6.85 1.43 9.98
N PHE A 186 -7.61 0.38 10.30
CA PHE A 186 -7.26 -0.57 11.36
C PHE A 186 -5.92 -1.27 11.09
N LEU A 187 -5.58 -1.47 9.81
CA LEU A 187 -4.37 -2.19 9.41
C LEU A 187 -3.19 -1.25 9.05
N ASN A 188 -3.44 0.04 8.83
CA ASN A 188 -2.40 1.08 8.87
C ASN A 188 -1.74 1.22 10.25
N ILE A 189 -2.35 0.65 11.30
CA ILE A 189 -1.76 0.54 12.64
C ILE A 189 -0.60 -0.48 12.66
N LEU A 190 -0.52 -1.42 11.72
CA LEU A 190 0.55 -2.44 11.67
C LEU A 190 1.96 -1.89 11.41
N PRO A 191 2.20 -1.00 10.42
CA PRO A 191 3.51 -0.36 10.28
C PRO A 191 3.84 0.54 11.47
N ALA A 192 2.85 1.19 12.10
CA ALA A 192 3.05 1.90 13.36
C ALA A 192 3.42 0.95 14.52
N TYR A 193 2.84 -0.25 14.58
CA TYR A 193 3.18 -1.29 15.55
C TYR A 193 4.59 -1.85 15.33
N LEU A 194 5.01 -2.07 14.07
CA LEU A 194 6.38 -2.41 13.71
C LEU A 194 7.37 -1.31 14.12
N TRP A 195 7.02 -0.04 13.88
CA TRP A 195 7.79 1.11 14.38
C TRP A 195 7.92 1.09 15.91
N PHE A 196 6.82 0.86 16.65
CA PHE A 196 6.87 0.80 18.11
C PHE A 196 7.73 -0.36 18.62
N LYS A 197 7.73 -1.51 17.92
CA LYS A 197 8.58 -2.65 18.24
C LYS A 197 10.06 -2.33 18.00
N GLU A 198 10.41 -1.75 16.86
CA GLU A 198 11.78 -1.29 16.58
C GLU A 198 12.24 -0.21 17.57
N ALA A 199 11.39 0.79 17.85
CA ALA A 199 11.68 1.84 18.81
C ALA A 199 11.88 1.29 20.23
N ARG A 200 11.16 0.23 20.63
CA ARG A 200 11.42 -0.49 21.88
C ARG A 200 12.75 -1.24 21.86
N GLN A 201 13.08 -1.91 20.77
CA GLN A 201 14.36 -2.63 20.64
C GLN A 201 15.56 -1.69 20.64
N ASP A 202 15.46 -0.53 19.98
CA ASP A 202 16.49 0.51 20.01
C ASP A 202 16.65 1.13 21.41
N ARG A 203 15.54 1.33 22.13
CA ARG A 203 15.57 1.77 23.54
C ARG A 203 16.16 0.70 24.47
N GLN A 204 15.86 -0.59 24.22
CA GLN A 204 16.43 -1.70 24.99
C GLN A 204 17.93 -1.88 24.71
N LYS A 205 18.38 -1.80 23.46
CA LYS A 205 19.82 -1.81 23.10
C LYS A 205 20.59 -0.64 23.72
N LYS A 206 19.99 0.55 23.77
CA LYS A 206 20.58 1.71 24.46
C LYS A 206 20.60 1.54 25.99
N ARG A 207 19.60 0.90 26.58
CA ARG A 207 19.54 0.61 28.03
C ARG A 207 20.45 -0.55 28.47
N SER A 208 20.73 -1.51 27.60
CA SER A 208 21.56 -2.70 27.92
C SER A 208 23.07 -2.48 27.76
N GLY A 209 23.52 -1.26 27.46
CA GLY A 209 24.92 -0.87 27.68
C GLY A 209 25.98 -1.71 26.96
N VAL A 210 25.65 -2.39 25.85
CA VAL A 210 26.65 -3.13 25.07
C VAL A 210 27.54 -2.13 24.34
N LYS A 211 28.61 -1.71 25.02
CA LYS A 211 29.77 -1.08 24.39
C LYS A 211 30.26 -2.02 23.28
N ARG A 212 30.42 -1.48 22.07
CA ARG A 212 31.04 -2.19 20.95
C ARG A 212 32.40 -2.71 21.41
N ILE A 213 32.59 -4.04 21.41
CA ILE A 213 33.93 -4.58 21.28
C ILE A 213 34.31 -4.36 19.82
N VAL A 214 35.05 -3.27 19.59
CA VAL A 214 35.81 -3.06 18.36
C VAL A 214 36.95 -4.08 18.43
N ILE A 215 36.81 -5.21 17.74
CA ILE A 215 37.97 -6.04 17.43
C ILE A 215 38.62 -5.36 16.22
N ARG A 216 39.83 -4.88 16.46
CA ARG A 216 40.71 -4.20 15.52
C ARG A 216 41.31 -5.20 14.55
#